data_AF-A0A2K3QAR5-F1
#
_entry.id   AF-A0A2K3QAR5-F1
#
_cell.length_a   1.000
_cell.length_b   1.000
_cell.length_c   1.000
_cell.angle_alpha   90.00
_cell.angle_beta   90.00
_cell.angle_gamma   90.00
#
_symmetry.space_group_name_H-M   'P 1'
#
loop_
_entity.id
_entity.type
_entity.pdbx_description
1 polymer ?
#
loop_
_entity_poly.entity_id
_entity_poly.type
_entity_poly.pdbx_seq_one_letter_code
_entity_poly.pdbx_strand_id
1 'polypeptide(L)'
;ARVAAQRERLLRELPAVDGVGRLRGGTEANFLLLEMLDARGRPDNATALAVYRRLAETQGVVVRFRGTEHGCDGCLRITVGTEDEVTRFLHALRTQLADVRGAGAVDGEKRRERDANGVAA
;
A
#
# COMPACT_ATOMS: atom_id res chain seq x y z
N ALA A 1 -14.50 -21.11 -9.12
CA ALA A 1 -14.79 -21.29 -7.67
C ALA A 1 -13.72 -20.66 -6.77
N ARG A 2 -12.44 -21.08 -6.84
CA ARG A 2 -11.41 -20.64 -5.85
C ARG A 2 -10.99 -19.15 -5.94
N VAL A 3 -10.87 -18.58 -7.14
CA VAL A 3 -10.47 -17.17 -7.33
C VAL A 3 -11.54 -16.19 -6.82
N ALA A 4 -12.83 -16.50 -7.02
CA ALA A 4 -13.92 -15.65 -6.57
C ALA A 4 -13.96 -15.51 -5.04
N ALA A 5 -13.81 -16.62 -4.32
CA ALA A 5 -13.75 -16.61 -2.85
C ALA A 5 -12.56 -15.80 -2.31
N GLN A 6 -11.38 -15.93 -2.94
CA GLN A 6 -10.22 -15.15 -2.53
C GLN A 6 -10.34 -13.66 -2.88
N ARG A 7 -10.98 -13.33 -4.00
CA ARG A 7 -11.34 -11.95 -4.32
C ARG A 7 -12.27 -11.35 -3.27
N GLU A 8 -13.35 -12.05 -2.91
CA GLU A 8 -14.28 -11.61 -1.86
C GLU A 8 -13.56 -11.43 -0.53
N ARG A 9 -12.63 -12.33 -0.19
CA ARG A 9 -11.77 -12.20 0.99
C ARG A 9 -10.93 -10.93 0.95
N LEU A 10 -10.23 -10.67 -0.16
CA LEU A 10 -9.43 -9.45 -0.31
C LEU A 10 -10.30 -8.17 -0.23
N LEU A 11 -11.48 -8.18 -0.84
CA LEU A 11 -12.43 -7.06 -0.79
C LEU A 11 -12.95 -6.78 0.62
N ARG A 12 -13.08 -7.82 1.46
CA ARG A 12 -13.44 -7.68 2.87
C ARG A 12 -12.28 -7.24 3.75
N GLU A 13 -11.10 -7.83 3.55
CA GLU A 13 -9.98 -7.68 4.48
C GLU A 13 -9.11 -6.45 4.22
N LEU A 14 -8.90 -6.06 2.94
CA LEU A 14 -8.01 -4.95 2.60
C LEU A 14 -8.50 -3.60 3.12
N PRO A 15 -9.81 -3.26 3.07
CA PRO A 15 -10.31 -2.01 3.65
C PRO A 15 -10.13 -1.90 5.17
N ALA A 16 -9.94 -3.03 5.86
CA ALA A 16 -9.70 -3.07 7.31
C ALA A 16 -8.21 -2.89 7.67
N VAL A 17 -7.31 -2.83 6.69
CA VAL A 17 -5.88 -2.60 6.93
C VAL A 17 -5.63 -1.09 7.02
N ASP A 18 -5.10 -0.62 8.15
CA ASP A 18 -4.75 0.79 8.32
C ASP A 18 -3.68 1.21 7.29
N GLY A 19 -3.91 2.36 6.66
CA GLY A 19 -3.12 2.84 5.53
C GLY A 19 -3.56 2.32 4.16
N VAL A 20 -4.56 1.44 4.06
CA VAL A 20 -5.18 1.10 2.77
C VAL A 20 -6.35 2.06 2.50
N GLY A 21 -6.33 2.65 1.31
CA GLY A 21 -7.33 3.61 0.86
C GLY A 21 -8.38 2.99 -0.05
N ARG A 22 -8.87 3.80 -0.99
CA ARG A 22 -10.02 3.43 -1.82
C ARG A 22 -9.64 2.32 -2.80
N LEU A 23 -10.60 1.43 -3.05
CA LEU A 23 -10.57 0.59 -4.23
C LEU A 23 -10.78 1.48 -5.47
N ARG A 24 -9.88 1.33 -6.45
CA ARG A 24 -9.94 2.00 -7.74
C ARG A 24 -10.36 0.99 -8.81
N GLY A 25 -11.26 1.41 -9.69
CA GLY A 25 -11.80 0.53 -10.73
C GLY A 25 -12.88 -0.43 -10.21
N GLY A 26 -13.08 -1.54 -10.91
CA GLY A 26 -14.10 -2.54 -10.59
C GLY A 26 -13.58 -3.75 -9.82
N THR A 27 -14.52 -4.54 -9.31
CA THR A 27 -14.24 -5.78 -8.55
C THR A 27 -14.18 -7.02 -9.42
N GLU A 28 -14.73 -6.99 -10.64
CA GLU A 28 -14.95 -8.19 -11.44
C GLU A 28 -13.67 -8.77 -12.09
N ALA A 29 -12.57 -8.02 -12.07
CA ALA A 29 -11.30 -8.46 -12.64
C ALA A 29 -10.58 -9.50 -11.76
N ASN A 30 -9.53 -10.11 -12.33
CA ASN A 30 -8.60 -10.99 -11.61
C ASN A 30 -7.55 -10.21 -10.80
N PHE A 31 -7.77 -8.91 -10.61
CA PHE A 31 -6.91 -8.04 -9.81
C PHE A 31 -7.76 -6.95 -9.15
N LEU A 32 -7.21 -6.40 -8.06
CA LEU A 32 -7.72 -5.22 -7.38
C LEU A 32 -6.69 -4.10 -7.48
N LEU A 33 -7.16 -2.86 -7.50
CA LEU A 33 -6.29 -1.68 -7.51
C LEU A 33 -6.64 -0.86 -6.26
N LEU A 34 -5.68 -0.68 -5.35
CA LEU A 34 -5.92 -0.03 -4.06
C LEU A 34 -4.88 1.02 -3.78
N GLU A 35 -5.32 2.13 -3.19
CA GLU A 35 -4.45 3.23 -2.74
C GLU A 35 -3.70 2.82 -1.46
N MET A 36 -2.41 3.13 -1.38
CA MET A 36 -1.64 3.14 -0.14
C MET A 36 -1.57 4.58 0.36
N LEU A 37 -1.90 4.78 1.63
CA LEU A 37 -2.04 6.09 2.25
C LEU A 37 -0.82 6.42 3.11
N ASP A 38 -0.42 7.69 3.12
CA ASP A 38 0.57 8.23 4.04
C ASP A 38 0.08 8.20 5.50
N ALA A 39 0.92 8.67 6.43
CA ALA A 39 0.55 8.79 7.85
C ALA A 39 -0.62 9.74 8.11
N ARG A 40 -0.99 10.59 7.14
CA ARG A 40 -2.13 11.53 7.21
C ARG A 40 -3.38 10.99 6.52
N GLY A 41 -3.36 9.75 6.04
CA GLY A 41 -4.49 9.12 5.37
C GLY A 41 -4.71 9.60 3.93
N ARG A 42 -3.68 10.16 3.27
CA ARG A 42 -3.77 10.61 1.86
C ARG A 42 -3.05 9.64 0.94
N PRO A 43 -3.59 9.33 -0.26
CA PRO A 43 -2.88 8.51 -1.23
C PRO A 43 -1.50 9.09 -1.54
N ASP A 44 -0.46 8.26 -1.47
CA ASP A 44 0.91 8.73 -1.59
C ASP A 44 1.80 7.76 -2.36
N ASN A 45 2.44 8.28 -3.42
CA ASN A 45 3.32 7.50 -4.28
C ASN A 45 4.60 7.06 -3.56
N ALA A 46 5.14 7.88 -2.65
CA ALA A 46 6.34 7.51 -1.91
C ALA A 46 6.07 6.31 -0.98
N THR A 47 4.95 6.35 -0.26
CA THR A 47 4.46 5.24 0.57
C THR A 47 4.20 3.99 -0.27
N ALA A 48 3.44 4.09 -1.36
CA ALA A 48 3.13 2.96 -2.22
C ALA A 48 4.38 2.32 -2.83
N LEU A 49 5.35 3.13 -3.29
CA LEU A 49 6.60 2.64 -3.86
C LEU A 49 7.47 1.94 -2.81
N ALA A 50 7.55 2.48 -1.59
CA ALA A 50 8.27 1.86 -0.49
C ALA A 50 7.66 0.51 -0.09
N VAL A 51 6.34 0.44 0.04
CA VAL A 51 5.62 -0.82 0.33
C VAL A 51 5.84 -1.83 -0.79
N TYR A 52 5.69 -1.42 -2.06
CA TYR A 52 5.94 -2.28 -3.22
C TYR A 52 7.34 -2.93 -3.19
N ARG A 53 8.39 -2.12 -2.94
CA ARG A 53 9.77 -2.62 -2.85
C ARG A 53 9.94 -3.60 -1.70
N ARG A 54 9.47 -3.25 -0.50
CA ARG A 54 9.59 -4.11 0.69
C ARG A 54 8.84 -5.43 0.54
N LEU A 55 7.64 -5.42 -0.06
CA LEU A 55 6.89 -6.65 -0.35
C LEU A 55 7.69 -7.59 -1.26
N ALA A 56 8.30 -7.05 -2.33
CA ALA A 56 9.09 -7.86 -3.26
C ALA A 56 10.40 -8.36 -2.63
N GLU A 57 11.15 -7.47 -2.00
CA GLU A 57 12.53 -7.73 -1.54
C GLU A 57 12.57 -8.57 -0.25
N THR A 58 11.67 -8.32 0.70
CA THR A 58 11.73 -8.95 2.03
C THR A 58 10.70 -10.05 2.22
N GLN A 59 9.54 -9.92 1.57
CA GLN A 59 8.42 -10.86 1.77
C GLN A 59 8.24 -11.80 0.58
N GLY A 60 8.95 -11.61 -0.54
CA GLY A 60 8.80 -12.40 -1.75
C GLY A 60 7.39 -12.28 -2.37
N VAL A 61 6.66 -11.19 -2.09
CA VAL A 61 5.31 -10.94 -2.60
C VAL A 61 5.39 -9.89 -3.69
N VAL A 62 5.04 -10.28 -4.92
CA VAL A 62 5.13 -9.39 -6.08
C VAL A 62 3.78 -8.78 -6.39
N VAL A 63 3.68 -7.47 -6.25
CA VAL A 63 2.57 -6.63 -6.73
C VAL A 63 3.06 -5.67 -7.80
N ARG A 64 2.17 -4.86 -8.38
CA ARG A 64 2.56 -3.85 -9.37
C ARG A 64 2.25 -2.45 -8.90
N PHE A 65 3.23 -1.57 -8.92
CA PHE A 65 3.02 -0.15 -8.72
C PHE A 65 2.35 0.48 -9.94
N ARG A 66 1.33 1.31 -9.69
CA ARG A 66 0.54 2.03 -10.72
C ARG A 66 0.41 3.52 -10.41
N GLY A 67 1.18 4.03 -9.46
CA GLY A 67 1.14 5.43 -9.01
C GLY A 67 1.48 6.49 -10.06
N THR A 68 2.09 6.09 -11.17
CA THR A 68 2.40 6.99 -12.31
C THR A 68 1.27 7.09 -13.32
N GLU A 69 0.22 6.28 -13.21
CA GLU A 69 -0.93 6.33 -14.10
C GLU A 69 -1.91 7.41 -13.65
N HIS A 70 -2.53 8.10 -14.61
CA HIS A 70 -3.44 9.20 -14.32
C HIS A 70 -4.59 8.73 -13.41
N GLY A 71 -4.75 9.41 -12.26
CA GLY A 71 -5.78 9.08 -11.28
C GLY A 71 -5.51 7.82 -10.46
N CYS A 72 -4.27 7.33 -10.43
CA CYS A 72 -3.84 6.16 -9.68
C CYS A 72 -2.79 6.50 -8.60
N ASP A 73 -2.75 7.73 -8.08
CA ASP A 73 -1.83 8.11 -7.01
C ASP A 73 -1.89 7.12 -5.84
N GLY A 74 -0.72 6.68 -5.39
CA GLY A 74 -0.55 5.69 -4.32
C GLY A 74 -1.02 4.28 -4.67
N CYS A 75 -1.37 3.96 -5.93
CA CYS A 75 -2.03 2.68 -6.22
C CYS A 75 -1.07 1.50 -6.42
N LEU A 76 -1.46 0.36 -5.86
CA LEU A 76 -0.91 -0.96 -6.12
C LEU A 76 -1.94 -1.85 -6.79
N ARG A 77 -1.55 -2.51 -7.88
CA ARG A 77 -2.34 -3.55 -8.55
C ARG A 77 -1.98 -4.92 -7.97
N ILE A 78 -2.96 -5.55 -7.36
CA ILE A 78 -2.86 -6.81 -6.63
C ILE A 78 -3.60 -7.88 -7.42
N THR A 79 -2.90 -8.87 -7.95
CA THR A 79 -3.52 -10.03 -8.60
C THR A 79 -4.14 -10.94 -7.54
N VAL A 80 -5.33 -11.48 -7.80
CA VAL A 80 -5.97 -12.45 -6.91
C VAL A 80 -5.31 -13.82 -7.10
N GLY A 81 -4.61 -14.29 -6.07
CA GLY A 81 -3.93 -15.58 -6.07
C GLY A 81 -4.74 -16.70 -5.39
N THR A 82 -4.02 -17.75 -5.03
CA THR A 82 -4.46 -18.84 -4.17
C THR A 82 -4.64 -18.39 -2.72
N GLU A 83 -5.24 -19.23 -1.89
CA GLU A 83 -5.46 -18.93 -0.46
C GLU A 83 -4.17 -18.68 0.32
N ASP A 84 -3.12 -19.46 0.05
CA ASP A 84 -1.82 -19.30 0.70
C ASP A 84 -1.13 -18.01 0.27
N GLU A 85 -1.17 -17.69 -1.03
CA GLU A 85 -0.63 -16.44 -1.58
C GLU A 85 -1.36 -15.22 -1.01
N VAL A 86 -2.70 -15.29 -0.90
CA VAL A 86 -3.53 -14.22 -0.34
C VAL A 86 -3.27 -14.05 1.16
N THR A 87 -3.13 -15.14 1.90
CA THR A 87 -2.81 -15.10 3.33
C THR A 87 -1.43 -14.47 3.56
N ARG A 88 -0.42 -14.91 2.79
CA ARG A 88 0.94 -14.34 2.84
C ARG A 88 0.93 -12.86 2.47
N PHE A 89 0.23 -12.48 1.41
CA PHE A 89 0.12 -11.08 0.98
C PHE A 89 -0.54 -10.21 2.05
N LEU A 90 -1.68 -10.63 2.62
CA LEU A 90 -2.39 -9.85 3.63
C LEU A 90 -1.55 -9.64 4.89
N HIS A 91 -0.80 -10.66 5.32
CA HIS A 91 0.15 -10.53 6.44
C HIS A 91 1.29 -9.56 6.09
N ALA A 92 1.95 -9.78 4.95
CA ALA A 92 3.06 -8.96 4.47
C ALA A 92 2.65 -7.48 4.31
N LEU A 93 1.49 -7.21 3.71
CA LEU A 93 0.99 -5.85 3.50
C LEU A 93 0.78 -5.12 4.82
N ARG A 94 0.12 -5.74 5.81
CA ARG A 94 -0.13 -5.14 7.12
C ARG A 94 1.18 -4.71 7.79
N THR A 95 2.17 -5.60 7.82
CA THR A 95 3.48 -5.33 8.43
C THR A 95 4.22 -4.23 7.68
N GLN A 96 4.39 -4.37 6.36
CA GLN A 96 5.21 -3.43 5.60
C GLN A 96 4.59 -2.04 5.50
N LEU A 97 3.26 -1.95 5.41
CA LEU A 97 2.56 -0.67 5.35
C LEU A 97 2.60 0.07 6.69
N ALA A 98 2.47 -0.65 7.81
CA ALA A 98 2.65 -0.09 9.14
C ALA A 98 4.08 0.45 9.32
N ASP A 99 5.10 -0.34 8.94
CA ASP A 99 6.50 0.06 9.07
C ASP A 99 6.84 1.29 8.22
N VAL A 100 6.39 1.33 6.96
CA VAL A 100 6.65 2.47 6.07
C VAL A 100 5.98 3.74 6.59
N ARG A 101 4.74 3.64 7.06
CA ARG A 101 4.01 4.79 7.62
C ARG A 101 4.61 5.26 8.95
N GLY A 102 5.10 4.34 9.77
CA GLY A 102 5.82 4.65 11.00
C GLY A 102 7.18 5.32 10.74
N ALA A 103 7.98 4.80 9.81
CA ALA A 103 9.27 5.37 9.42
C ALA A 103 9.12 6.78 8.80
N GLY A 104 8.10 6.98 7.96
CA GLY A 104 7.83 8.27 7.34
C GLY A 104 7.42 9.37 8.34
N ALA A 105 6.82 9.01 9.48
CA ALA A 105 6.51 9.96 10.55
C ALA A 105 7.80 10.53 11.17
N VAL A 106 8.77 9.66 11.47
CA VAL A 106 10.06 10.05 12.06
C VAL A 106 10.90 10.90 11.11
N ASP A 107 10.92 10.55 9.82
CA ASP A 107 11.67 11.31 8.81
C ASP A 107 10.98 12.64 8.47
N GLY A 108 9.65 12.67 8.45
CA GLY A 108 8.85 13.87 8.21
C GLY A 108 8.98 14.91 9.34
N GLU A 109 9.09 14.46 10.59
CA GLU A 109 9.31 15.32 11.75
C GLU A 109 10.72 15.91 11.75
N LYS A 110 11.75 15.09 11.49
CA LYS A 110 13.13 15.57 11.30
C LYS A 110 13.26 16.57 10.15
N ARG A 111 12.53 16.37 9.05
CA ARG A 111 12.53 17.32 7.92
C ARG A 111 11.84 18.63 8.28
N ARG A 112 10.70 18.58 8.96
CA ARG A 112 9.99 19.78 9.44
C ARG A 112 10.82 20.59 10.43
N GLU A 113 11.50 19.92 11.35
CA GLU A 113 12.38 20.56 12.33
C GLU A 113 13.59 21.22 11.64
N ARG A 114 14.18 20.58 10.63
CA ARG A 114 15.24 21.19 9.80
C ARG A 114 14.75 22.39 9.00
N ASP A 115 13.59 22.28 8.36
CA ASP A 115 13.01 23.37 7.56
C ASP A 115 12.61 24.57 8.45
N ALA A 116 12.13 24.31 9.69
CA ALA A 116 11.79 25.35 10.65
C ALA A 116 13.02 26.03 11.28
N ASN A 117 14.10 25.28 11.52
CA ASN A 117 15.36 25.83 12.05
C ASN A 117 16.27 26.47 10.98
N GLY A 118 15.95 26.30 9.70
CA GLY A 118 16.72 26.87 8.58
C GLY A 118 16.42 28.34 8.25
N VAL A 119 15.41 28.96 8.88
CA VAL A 119 15.04 30.37 8.68
C VAL A 119 15.65 31.22 9.79
N ALA A 120 16.98 31.25 9.88
CA ALA A 120 17.72 32.20 10.73
C ALA A 120 19.18 32.30 10.26
N ALA A 121 19.40 32.99 9.13
CA ALA A 121 20.68 33.62 8.77
C ALA A 121 20.45 34.65 7.67
#